data_AF-W6TL04-F1
#
_entry.id   AF-W6TL04-F1
#
_cell.length_a   1.000
_cell.length_b   1.000
_cell.length_c   1.000
_cell.angle_alpha   90.00
_cell.angle_beta   90.00
_cell.angle_gamma   90.00
#
_symmetry.space_group_name_H-M   'P 1'
#
loop_
_entity.id
_entity.type
_entity.pdbx_description
1 polymer ?
#
loop_
_entity_poly.entity_id
_entity_poly.type
_entity_poly.pdbx_seq_one_letter_code
_entity_poly.pdbx_strand_id
1 'polypeptide(L)'
;MHDRAKKEDKDSWYPYYALLHFVIIPEKSCTHDQFNQFILNRGPNKIKTIFKKLTPALKAEKSAKKTIFQIADKCQQNELYSTLCLHAINSRKAMIQAIASGNLDFDQIEANLMQLPSYLDQIKALQKKAEDILKDQKEETK
;
A
#
# COMPACT_ATOMS: atom_id res chain seq x y z
N MET A 1 -24.90 20.98 -8.41
CA MET A 1 -24.90 19.64 -7.78
C MET A 1 -23.46 19.16 -7.67
N HIS A 2 -22.71 19.65 -6.68
CA HIS A 2 -21.41 19.05 -6.33
C HIS A 2 -21.66 18.10 -5.18
N ASP A 3 -22.22 16.95 -5.52
CA ASP A 3 -22.28 15.84 -4.57
C ASP A 3 -20.84 15.50 -4.20
N ARG A 4 -20.53 15.72 -2.93
CA ARG A 4 -19.40 15.11 -2.26
C ARG A 4 -19.36 13.66 -2.73
N ALA A 5 -18.35 13.31 -3.54
CA ALA A 5 -17.97 11.92 -3.71
C ALA A 5 -18.00 11.31 -2.30
N LYS A 6 -18.94 10.38 -2.09
CA LYS A 6 -19.23 9.83 -0.76
C LYS A 6 -17.90 9.39 -0.15
N LYS A 7 -17.73 9.44 1.16
CA LYS A 7 -16.48 9.03 1.84
C LYS A 7 -15.96 7.67 1.31
N GLU A 8 -16.88 6.78 0.93
CA GLU A 8 -16.64 5.52 0.23
C GLU A 8 -15.93 5.66 -1.13
N ASP A 9 -16.32 6.62 -1.97
CA ASP A 9 -15.63 6.89 -3.24
C ASP A 9 -14.19 7.36 -2.98
N LYS A 10 -13.98 8.26 -2.02
CA LYS A 10 -12.63 8.76 -1.70
C LYS A 10 -11.68 7.65 -1.24
N ASP A 11 -12.16 6.74 -0.39
CA ASP A 11 -11.37 5.59 0.05
C ASP A 11 -11.15 4.56 -1.07
N SER A 12 -12.13 4.37 -1.95
CA SER A 12 -12.02 3.44 -3.08
C SER A 12 -11.01 3.89 -4.15
N TRP A 13 -10.73 5.19 -4.26
CA TRP A 13 -9.72 5.75 -5.17
C TRP A 13 -8.36 6.02 -4.51
N TYR A 14 -8.18 5.77 -3.21
CA TYR A 14 -6.86 5.91 -2.56
C TYR A 14 -5.72 5.16 -3.29
N PRO A 15 -5.94 3.92 -3.79
CA PRO A 15 -4.91 3.21 -4.54
C PRO A 15 -4.54 3.86 -5.87
N TYR A 16 -5.41 4.64 -6.51
CA TYR A 16 -5.05 5.40 -7.72
C TYR A 16 -3.92 6.38 -7.42
N TYR A 17 -4.09 7.19 -6.37
CA TYR A 17 -3.07 8.13 -5.92
C TYR A 17 -1.79 7.40 -5.52
N ALA A 18 -1.91 6.31 -4.75
CA ALA A 18 -0.76 5.56 -4.28
C ALA A 18 0.03 4.90 -5.43
N LEU A 19 -0.66 4.30 -6.41
CA LEU A 19 -0.01 3.70 -7.57
C LEU A 19 0.65 4.76 -8.45
N LEU A 20 -0.02 5.89 -8.70
CA LEU A 20 0.62 6.99 -9.45
C LEU A 20 1.88 7.50 -8.76
N HIS A 21 1.79 7.86 -7.48
CA HIS A 21 2.89 8.55 -6.80
C HIS A 21 4.01 7.64 -6.31
N PHE A 22 3.71 6.38 -5.98
CA PHE A 22 4.70 5.48 -5.37
C PHE A 22 5.17 4.36 -6.28
N VAL A 23 4.49 4.15 -7.42
CA VAL A 23 4.78 3.04 -8.33
C VAL A 23 5.10 3.57 -9.74
N ILE A 24 4.26 4.45 -10.30
CA ILE A 24 4.35 4.83 -11.71
C ILE A 24 5.31 6.00 -11.94
N ILE A 25 5.13 7.12 -11.23
CA ILE A 25 5.96 8.33 -11.38
C ILE A 25 7.45 8.05 -11.06
N PRO A 26 7.81 7.39 -9.94
CA PRO A 26 9.21 7.27 -9.54
C PRO A 26 10.00 6.28 -10.41
N GLU A 27 9.37 5.18 -10.84
CA GLU A 27 10.07 4.06 -11.47
C GLU A 27 9.93 4.03 -12.99
N LYS A 28 9.17 4.97 -13.58
CA LYS A 28 8.84 5.02 -15.02
C LYS A 28 8.35 3.66 -15.56
N SER A 29 7.70 2.90 -14.70
CA SER A 29 7.44 1.49 -14.92
C SER A 29 6.34 1.25 -15.96
N CYS A 30 5.47 2.24 -16.12
CA CYS A 30 4.59 2.43 -17.27
C CYS A 30 4.40 3.94 -17.49
N THR A 31 3.95 4.36 -18.66
CA THR A 31 3.57 5.78 -18.85
C THR A 31 2.26 6.06 -18.11
N HIS A 32 2.04 7.31 -17.69
CA HIS A 32 0.74 7.75 -17.16
C HIS A 32 -0.41 7.38 -18.10
N ASP A 33 -0.19 7.48 -19.41
CA ASP A 33 -1.19 7.17 -20.43
C ASP A 33 -1.54 5.69 -20.44
N GLN A 34 -0.56 4.79 -20.33
CA GLN A 34 -0.81 3.34 -20.27
C GLN A 34 -1.64 2.95 -19.04
N PHE A 35 -1.31 3.52 -17.87
CA PHE A 35 -2.07 3.26 -16.65
C PHE A 35 -3.49 3.83 -16.71
N ASN A 36 -3.66 5.03 -17.27
CA ASN A 36 -4.98 5.62 -17.48
C ASN A 36 -5.81 4.82 -18.49
N GLN A 37 -5.20 4.32 -19.57
CA GLN A 37 -5.87 3.43 -20.53
C GLN A 37 -6.31 2.12 -19.89
N PHE A 38 -5.49 1.52 -19.02
CA PHE A 38 -5.88 0.36 -18.22
C PHE A 38 -7.11 0.66 -17.36
N ILE A 39 -7.13 1.78 -16.64
CA ILE A 39 -8.26 2.19 -15.80
C ILE A 39 -9.54 2.37 -16.63
N LEU A 40 -9.43 3.07 -17.77
CA LEU A 40 -10.56 3.32 -18.66
C LEU A 40 -11.10 2.02 -19.27
N ASN A 41 -10.21 1.12 -19.71
CA ASN A 41 -10.59 -0.15 -20.32
C ASN A 41 -11.30 -1.09 -19.34
N ARG A 42 -10.81 -1.18 -18.09
CA ARG A 42 -11.42 -2.03 -17.06
C ARG A 42 -12.75 -1.47 -16.57
N GLY A 43 -12.93 -0.15 -16.65
CA GLY A 43 -14.11 0.52 -16.20
C GLY A 43 -14.22 0.56 -14.66
N PRO A 44 -15.18 1.36 -14.14
CA PRO A 44 -15.21 1.74 -12.74
C PRO A 44 -15.40 0.55 -11.77
N ASN A 45 -16.21 -0.45 -12.13
CA ASN A 45 -16.52 -1.57 -11.23
C ASN A 45 -15.32 -2.50 -11.00
N LYS A 46 -14.61 -2.85 -12.09
CA LYS A 46 -13.40 -3.68 -11.99
C LYS A 46 -12.29 -2.94 -11.26
N ILE A 47 -12.04 -1.68 -11.61
CA ILE A 47 -11.00 -0.87 -10.94
C ILE A 47 -11.29 -0.71 -9.46
N LYS A 48 -12.54 -0.45 -9.06
CA LYS A 48 -12.92 -0.41 -7.64
C LYS A 48 -12.63 -1.73 -6.92
N THR A 49 -12.81 -2.87 -7.59
CA THR A 49 -12.51 -4.19 -7.02
C THR A 49 -11.01 -4.38 -6.82
N ILE A 50 -10.21 -4.07 -7.83
CA ILE A 50 -8.74 -4.13 -7.76
C ILE A 50 -8.25 -3.21 -6.64
N PHE A 51 -8.72 -1.96 -6.60
CA PHE A 51 -8.33 -1.00 -5.57
C PHE A 51 -8.75 -1.43 -4.16
N LYS A 52 -9.95 -2.01 -4.00
CA LYS A 52 -10.37 -2.57 -2.71
C LYS A 52 -9.42 -3.68 -2.24
N LYS A 53 -8.89 -4.50 -3.15
CA LYS A 53 -7.89 -5.54 -2.83
C LYS A 53 -6.54 -4.95 -2.41
N LEU A 54 -6.08 -3.88 -3.05
CA LEU A 54 -4.78 -3.24 -2.77
C LEU A 54 -4.81 -2.34 -1.52
N THR A 55 -5.97 -1.78 -1.19
CA THR A 55 -6.13 -0.75 -0.14
C THR A 55 -5.59 -1.18 1.23
N PRO A 56 -5.87 -2.39 1.75
CA PRO A 56 -5.36 -2.80 3.05
C PRO A 56 -3.83 -2.75 3.15
N ALA A 57 -3.12 -3.25 2.13
CA ALA A 57 -1.66 -3.23 2.09
C ALA A 57 -1.12 -1.79 2.03
N LEU A 58 -1.71 -0.95 1.17
CA LEU A 58 -1.31 0.45 1.00
C LEU A 58 -1.61 1.34 2.22
N LYS A 59 -2.54 0.94 3.09
CA LYS A 59 -2.87 1.66 4.33
C LYS A 59 -2.13 1.12 5.55
N ALA A 60 -1.76 -0.16 5.55
CA ALA A 60 -1.12 -0.82 6.69
C ALA A 60 0.23 -0.17 7.06
N GLU A 61 1.02 0.24 6.05
CA GLU A 61 2.31 0.93 6.27
C GLU A 61 2.14 2.18 7.15
N LYS A 62 1.17 3.03 6.82
CA LYS A 62 0.91 4.27 7.55
C LYS A 62 0.48 4.02 9.00
N SER A 63 -0.34 2.98 9.21
CA SER A 63 -0.78 2.56 10.54
C SER A 63 0.41 2.09 11.38
N ALA A 64 1.17 1.13 10.87
CA ALA A 64 2.33 0.57 11.55
C ALA A 64 3.38 1.65 11.88
N LYS A 65 3.67 2.55 10.93
CA LYS A 65 4.60 3.67 11.13
C LYS A 65 4.19 4.57 12.28
N LYS A 66 2.89 4.90 12.39
CA LYS A 66 2.36 5.73 13.49
C LYS A 66 2.58 5.06 14.85
N THR A 67 2.40 3.74 14.93
CA THR A 67 2.63 2.98 16.17
C THR A 67 4.11 2.91 16.53
N ILE A 68 4.97 2.51 15.58
CA ILE A 68 6.42 2.37 15.80
C ILE A 68 7.06 3.69 16.27
N PHE A 69 6.59 4.83 15.75
CA PHE A 69 7.11 6.14 16.14
C PHE A 69 6.79 6.58 17.58
N GLN A 70 5.94 5.84 18.30
CA GLN A 70 5.69 6.10 19.72
C GLN A 70 6.70 5.40 20.64
N ILE A 71 7.47 4.43 20.14
CA ILE A 71 8.46 3.69 20.93
C ILE A 71 9.58 4.65 21.39
N ALA A 72 9.86 4.67 22.70
CA ALA A 72 10.89 5.53 23.28
C ALA A 72 12.31 5.10 22.92
N ASP A 73 12.61 3.80 23.02
CA ASP A 73 13.90 3.23 22.62
C ASP A 73 14.15 3.45 21.12
N LYS A 74 15.16 4.27 20.81
CA LYS A 74 15.51 4.63 19.43
C LYS A 74 16.12 3.49 18.63
N CYS A 75 16.84 2.57 19.27
CA CYS A 75 17.40 1.41 18.59
C CYS A 75 16.27 0.48 18.14
N GLN A 76 15.37 0.11 19.06
CA GLN A 76 14.22 -0.74 18.73
C GLN A 76 13.27 -0.08 17.73
N GLN A 77 12.99 1.22 17.91
CA GLN A 77 12.20 2.01 16.96
C GLN A 77 12.79 1.96 15.55
N ASN A 78 14.10 2.19 15.43
CA ASN A 78 14.77 2.24 14.12
C ASN A 78 14.81 0.85 13.45
N GLU A 79 14.99 -0.23 14.21
CA GLU A 79 14.96 -1.60 13.70
C GLU A 79 13.58 -1.96 13.13
N LEU A 80 12.52 -1.72 13.90
CA LEU A 80 11.14 -1.94 13.48
C LEU A 80 10.78 -1.08 12.26
N TYR A 81 11.18 0.19 12.27
CA TYR A 81 10.92 1.11 11.16
C TYR A 81 11.64 0.71 9.86
N SER A 82 12.91 0.29 9.97
CA SER A 82 13.69 -0.17 8.81
C SER A 82 13.08 -1.43 8.20
N THR A 83 12.66 -2.38 9.04
CA THR A 83 11.99 -3.60 8.59
C THR A 83 10.63 -3.31 7.94
N LEU A 84 9.86 -2.37 8.50
CA LEU A 84 8.61 -1.90 7.89
C LEU A 84 8.86 -1.31 6.49
N CYS A 85 9.88 -0.46 6.35
CA CYS A 85 10.23 0.15 5.07
C CYS A 85 10.60 -0.91 4.04
N LEU A 86 11.36 -1.94 4.42
CA LEU A 86 11.72 -3.04 3.52
C LEU A 86 10.48 -3.77 2.97
N HIS A 87 9.53 -4.12 3.84
CA HIS A 87 8.28 -4.76 3.40
C HIS A 87 7.43 -3.85 2.51
N ALA A 88 7.36 -2.56 2.82
CA ALA A 88 6.66 -1.58 1.98
C ALA A 88 7.30 -1.43 0.60
N ILE A 89 8.63 -1.36 0.52
CA ILE A 89 9.38 -1.33 -0.74
C ILE A 89 9.11 -2.58 -1.56
N ASN A 90 9.19 -3.76 -0.96
CA ASN A 90 8.94 -5.02 -1.67
C ASN A 90 7.49 -5.13 -2.18
N SER A 91 6.52 -4.63 -1.41
CA SER A 91 5.13 -4.54 -1.85
C SER A 91 4.97 -3.62 -3.07
N ARG A 92 5.61 -2.44 -3.06
CA ARG A 92 5.59 -1.52 -4.20
C ARG A 92 6.29 -2.12 -5.42
N LYS A 93 7.43 -2.79 -5.25
CA LYS A 93 8.14 -3.51 -6.33
C LYS A 93 7.27 -4.58 -6.99
N ALA A 94 6.50 -5.33 -6.22
CA ALA A 94 5.57 -6.31 -6.79
C ALA A 94 4.46 -5.62 -7.61
N MET A 95 3.91 -4.50 -7.13
CA MET A 95 2.93 -3.69 -7.88
C MET A 95 3.54 -3.12 -9.17
N ILE A 96 4.78 -2.65 -9.10
CA ILE A 96 5.56 -2.17 -10.25
C ILE A 96 5.64 -3.27 -11.29
N GLN A 97 6.12 -4.46 -10.93
CA GLN A 97 6.26 -5.60 -11.85
C GLN A 97 4.93 -6.07 -12.44
N ALA A 98 3.84 -6.00 -11.66
CA ALA A 98 2.51 -6.36 -12.13
C ALA A 98 1.99 -5.44 -13.24
N ILE A 99 2.39 -4.17 -13.23
CA ILE A 99 1.98 -3.14 -14.20
C ILE A 99 3.01 -2.99 -15.33
N ALA A 100 4.30 -3.16 -15.00
CA ALA A 100 5.43 -2.90 -15.86
C ALA A 100 5.90 -4.17 -16.55
N SER A 101 5.29 -4.47 -17.69
CA SER A 101 5.98 -5.22 -18.74
C SER A 101 5.48 -4.71 -20.08
N GLY A 102 6.41 -4.30 -20.94
CA GLY A 102 6.12 -3.52 -22.15
C GLY A 102 5.15 -4.16 -23.15
N ASN A 103 4.73 -5.42 -22.93
CA ASN A 103 3.83 -6.19 -23.79
C ASN A 103 2.64 -6.83 -23.03
N LEU A 104 2.39 -6.52 -21.74
CA LEU A 104 1.21 -7.10 -21.07
C LEU A 104 -0.08 -6.46 -21.61
N ASP A 105 -1.07 -7.30 -21.90
CA ASP A 105 -2.42 -6.82 -22.08
C ASP A 105 -3.05 -6.43 -20.72
N PHE A 106 -4.18 -5.73 -20.78
CA PHE A 106 -4.87 -5.25 -19.59
C PHE A 106 -5.48 -6.37 -18.73
N ASP A 107 -5.71 -7.57 -19.27
CA ASP A 107 -6.22 -8.71 -18.50
C ASP A 107 -5.10 -9.32 -17.65
N GLN A 108 -3.89 -9.41 -18.21
CA GLN A 108 -2.71 -9.86 -17.51
C GLN A 108 -2.28 -8.90 -16.39
N ILE A 109 -2.40 -7.58 -16.62
CA ILE A 109 -2.18 -6.58 -15.55
C ILE A 109 -3.21 -6.76 -14.42
N GLU A 110 -4.49 -6.97 -14.74
CA GLU A 110 -5.54 -7.26 -13.75
C GLU A 110 -5.20 -8.53 -12.94
N ALA A 111 -4.87 -9.62 -13.61
CA ALA A 111 -4.51 -10.88 -12.96
C ALA A 111 -3.30 -10.73 -12.03
N ASN A 112 -2.23 -10.07 -12.50
CA ASN A 112 -1.02 -9.83 -11.72
C ASN A 112 -1.31 -9.01 -10.46
N LEU A 113 -2.10 -7.93 -10.59
CA LEU A 113 -2.49 -7.08 -9.45
C LEU A 113 -3.35 -7.84 -8.43
N MET A 114 -4.18 -8.76 -8.88
CA MET A 114 -5.04 -9.58 -8.02
C MET A 114 -4.27 -10.70 -7.30
N GLN A 115 -3.17 -11.16 -7.88
CA GLN A 115 -2.32 -12.25 -7.37
C GLN A 115 -1.07 -11.75 -6.62
N LEU A 116 -0.95 -10.45 -6.37
CA LEU A 116 0.21 -9.89 -5.68
C LEU A 116 0.48 -10.59 -4.35
N PRO A 117 1.76 -10.91 -4.04
CA PRO A 117 2.13 -11.37 -2.72
C PRO A 117 1.74 -10.30 -1.69
N SER A 118 0.94 -10.70 -0.71
CA SER A 118 0.48 -9.81 0.35
C SER A 118 1.57 -9.65 1.40
N TYR A 119 2.07 -8.43 1.56
CA TYR A 119 2.95 -8.05 2.68
C TYR A 119 2.17 -7.61 3.93
N LEU A 120 0.84 -7.70 3.88
CA LEU A 120 -0.06 -7.18 4.91
C LEU A 120 0.18 -7.85 6.27
N ASP A 121 0.38 -9.16 6.29
CA ASP A 121 0.49 -9.91 7.54
C ASP A 121 1.83 -9.63 8.22
N GLN A 122 2.92 -9.48 7.45
CA GLN A 122 4.21 -9.05 7.97
C GLN A 122 4.14 -7.64 8.54
N ILE A 123 3.48 -6.70 7.85
CA ILE A 123 3.30 -5.33 8.34
C ILE A 123 2.44 -5.31 9.62
N LYS A 124 1.36 -6.11 9.68
CA LYS A 124 0.53 -6.24 10.88
C LYS A 124 1.31 -6.86 12.03
N ALA A 125 2.16 -7.84 11.78
CA ALA A 125 3.02 -8.44 12.81
C ALA A 125 4.00 -7.40 13.38
N LEU A 126 4.59 -6.54 12.55
CA LEU A 126 5.42 -5.43 13.03
C LEU A 126 4.63 -4.42 13.85
N GLN A 127 3.42 -4.07 13.41
CA GLN A 127 2.55 -3.19 14.19
C GLN A 127 2.23 -3.81 15.56
N LYS A 128 1.89 -5.10 15.59
CA LYS A 128 1.59 -5.82 16.84
C LYS A 128 2.79 -5.84 17.79
N LYS A 129 3.98 -6.15 17.28
CA LYS A 129 5.23 -6.05 18.06
C LYS A 129 5.43 -4.66 18.67
N ALA A 130 5.18 -3.61 17.89
CA ALA A 130 5.27 -2.24 18.40
C ALA A 130 4.22 -1.93 19.47
N GLU A 131 2.99 -2.44 19.33
CA GLU A 131 1.95 -2.31 20.36
C GLU A 131 2.33 -3.00 21.67
N ASP A 132 2.95 -4.17 21.59
CA ASP A 132 3.39 -4.92 22.76
C ASP A 132 4.53 -4.18 23.49
N ILE A 133 5.53 -3.66 22.77
CA ILE A 133 6.60 -2.81 23.35
C ILE A 133 6.01 -1.58 24.05
N LEU A 134 5.02 -0.93 23.44
CA LEU A 134 4.36 0.24 24.03
C LEU A 134 3.54 -0.09 25.28
N LYS A 135 3.06 -1.34 25.41
CA LYS A 135 2.38 -1.81 26.61
C LYS A 135 3.39 -1.94 27.74
N ASP A 136 4.51 -2.60 27.48
CA ASP A 136 5.56 -2.84 28.47
C ASP A 136 6.18 -1.51 28.96
N GLN A 137 6.44 -0.57 28.05
CA GLN A 137 6.91 0.79 28.41
C GLN A 137 5.97 1.54 29.38
N LYS A 138 4.66 1.31 29.29
CA LYS A 138 3.66 1.92 30.18
C LYS A 138 3.55 1.22 31.53
N GLU A 139 3.97 -0.03 31.62
CA GLU A 139 4.00 -0.79 32.87
C GLU A 139 5.24 -0.43 33.69
N GLU A 140 6.38 -0.14 33.04
CA GLU A 140 7.62 0.30 33.69
C GLU A 140 7.58 1.74 34.24
N THR A 141 6.63 2.56 33.79
CA THR A 141 6.48 3.97 34.20
C THR A 141 5.40 4.20 35.27
N LYS A 142 4.80 3.13 35.80
CA LYS A 142 3.84 3.16 36.92
C LYS A 142 4.51 2.78 38.24
#